data_AF-A0A238YZZ0-F1
#
_entry.id   AF-A0A238YZZ0-F1
#
_cell.length_a   1.000
_cell.length_b   1.000
_cell.length_c   1.000
_cell.angle_alpha   90.00
_cell.angle_beta   90.00
_cell.angle_gamma   90.00
#
_symmetry.space_group_name_H-M   'P 1'
#
loop_
_entity.id
_entity.type
_entity.pdbx_description
1 polymer ?
#
loop_
_entity_poly.entity_id
_entity_poly.type
_entity_poly.pdbx_seq_one_letter_code
_entity_poly.pdbx_strand_id
1 'polypeptide(L)'
;MFAEVVVGGVRVGIALLVLLGSGALAACGGADGVDAGPAPAGAAPSLGPGKYAGDDPVRPTLPATRGPVLHMDNKYTYTVQVLDAMTTLSMPGEPPPAGTTALALLLRVEADPPNRRISPPIQYLGIDYPSREEDLSQYIGTVLEGRKSYLTEDQLLFGGEDAEGVDVLAANTVYYTRAWQLVSEKADLKGASLCEVAVAGRKNCIPIGAIRAG
;
A
#
# COMPACT_ATOMS: atom_id res chain seq x y z
N MET A 1 -17.04 6.74 -40.18
CA MET A 1 -16.97 5.27 -40.18
C MET A 1 -17.40 4.83 -38.80
N PHE A 2 -18.66 4.40 -38.63
CA PHE A 2 -19.23 4.02 -37.34
C PHE A 2 -19.21 2.50 -37.24
N ALA A 3 -18.70 1.97 -36.12
CA ALA A 3 -18.83 0.56 -35.80
C ALA A 3 -20.12 0.37 -35.00
N GLU A 4 -21.04 -0.44 -35.54
CA GLU A 4 -22.21 -0.94 -34.82
C GLU A 4 -21.84 -2.20 -34.05
N VAL A 5 -22.22 -2.26 -32.77
CA VAL A 5 -22.33 -3.50 -32.01
C VAL A 5 -23.73 -3.57 -31.44
N VAL A 6 -24.51 -4.54 -31.91
CA VAL A 6 -25.87 -4.83 -31.43
C VAL A 6 -25.80 -6.03 -30.49
N VAL A 7 -26.08 -5.82 -29.22
CA VAL A 7 -26.40 -6.90 -28.27
C VAL A 7 -27.59 -6.47 -27.42
N GLY A 8 -28.71 -7.20 -27.54
CA GLY A 8 -29.77 -7.24 -26.53
C GLY A 8 -30.65 -6.00 -26.38
N GLY A 9 -31.46 -5.68 -27.40
CA GLY A 9 -32.86 -5.24 -27.23
C GLY A 9 -33.22 -4.00 -26.37
N VAL A 10 -32.27 -3.25 -25.82
CA VAL A 10 -32.55 -2.07 -24.99
C VAL A 10 -31.92 -0.83 -25.63
N ARG A 11 -32.77 0.08 -26.11
CA ARG A 11 -32.35 1.38 -26.65
C ARG A 11 -32.12 2.34 -25.48
N VAL A 12 -30.87 2.55 -25.08
CA VAL A 12 -30.49 3.66 -24.18
C VAL A 12 -29.87 4.76 -25.05
N GLY A 13 -30.64 5.81 -25.33
CA GLY A 13 -30.12 7.02 -25.95
C GLY A 13 -29.32 7.82 -24.93
N ILE A 14 -28.00 7.95 -25.15
CA ILE A 14 -27.15 8.83 -24.35
C ILE A 14 -27.14 10.20 -25.03
N ALA A 15 -27.88 11.14 -24.45
CA ALA A 15 -27.83 12.55 -24.82
C ALA A 15 -26.55 13.17 -24.25
N LEU A 16 -25.67 13.63 -25.15
CA LEU A 16 -24.46 14.37 -24.83
C LEU A 16 -24.83 15.80 -24.45
N LEU A 17 -24.82 16.15 -23.17
CA LEU A 17 -25.07 17.51 -22.70
C LEU A 17 -23.74 18.27 -22.59
N VAL A 18 -23.46 19.12 -23.58
CA VAL A 18 -22.34 20.08 -23.56
C VAL A 18 -22.83 21.34 -22.84
N LEU A 19 -22.30 21.62 -21.65
CA LEU A 19 -22.48 22.90 -20.97
C LEU A 19 -21.23 23.77 -21.17
N LEU A 20 -21.33 24.65 -22.17
CA LEU A 20 -20.51 25.84 -22.35
C LEU A 20 -20.94 26.89 -21.30
N GLY A 21 -20.08 27.15 -20.32
CA GLY A 21 -20.23 28.24 -19.36
C GLY A 21 -19.22 29.34 -19.65
N SER A 22 -19.61 30.31 -20.49
CA SER A 22 -18.91 31.58 -20.67
C SER A 22 -19.43 32.57 -19.63
N GLY A 23 -18.59 32.97 -18.68
CA GLY A 23 -18.85 34.08 -17.76
C GLY A 23 -17.66 35.04 -17.77
N ALA A 24 -17.84 36.17 -18.45
CA ALA A 24 -16.93 37.32 -18.42
C ALA A 24 -17.63 38.49 -17.70
N LEU A 25 -16.79 39.47 -17.32
CA LEU A 25 -17.05 40.77 -16.67
C LEU A 25 -16.92 40.73 -15.14
N ALA A 26 -16.29 41.67 -14.45
CA ALA A 26 -15.35 42.76 -14.77
C ALA A 26 -14.95 43.37 -13.40
N ALA A 27 -13.69 43.77 -13.22
CA ALA A 27 -13.34 44.93 -12.38
C ALA A 27 -11.85 45.27 -12.57
N CYS A 28 -11.60 46.33 -13.34
CA CYS A 28 -10.39 47.12 -13.25
C CYS A 28 -10.50 48.03 -12.03
N GLY A 29 -9.41 48.16 -11.27
CA GLY A 29 -9.25 49.16 -10.22
C GLY A 29 -7.81 49.13 -9.72
N GLY A 30 -6.94 49.93 -10.34
CA GLY A 30 -5.57 50.10 -9.88
C GLY A 30 -5.49 51.05 -8.69
N ALA A 31 -4.54 50.79 -7.79
CA ALA A 31 -3.86 51.80 -6.99
C ALA A 31 -2.56 51.19 -6.42
N ASP A 32 -1.47 51.85 -6.80
CA ASP A 32 -0.14 52.03 -6.23
C ASP A 32 0.34 51.23 -5.01
N GLY A 33 1.66 50.99 -5.05
CA GLY A 33 2.39 50.10 -4.16
C GLY A 33 2.55 50.58 -2.71
N VAL A 34 2.86 49.61 -1.85
CA VAL A 34 3.77 49.74 -0.71
C VAL A 34 4.23 48.34 -0.28
N ASP A 35 5.56 48.18 -0.22
CA ASP A 35 6.37 47.18 0.49
C ASP A 35 5.99 45.69 0.47
N ALA A 36 6.70 44.95 -0.38
CA ALA A 36 6.99 43.53 -0.17
C ALA A 36 7.96 43.38 1.02
N GLY A 37 7.42 43.36 2.23
CA GLY A 37 8.12 42.86 3.41
C GLY A 37 8.31 41.34 3.31
N PRO A 38 9.49 40.79 3.66
CA PRO A 38 9.71 39.35 3.62
C PRO A 38 8.77 38.66 4.60
N ALA A 39 8.00 37.69 4.10
CA ALA A 39 7.21 36.79 4.93
C ALA A 39 8.13 36.14 5.98
N PRO A 40 7.80 36.17 7.28
CA PRO A 40 8.59 35.47 8.26
C PRO A 40 8.52 33.98 7.95
N ALA A 41 9.69 33.37 7.84
CA ALA A 41 9.85 31.92 7.84
C ALA A 41 9.04 31.37 9.02
N GLY A 42 7.99 30.60 8.71
CA GLY A 42 7.28 29.79 9.67
C GLY A 42 8.28 28.79 10.24
N ALA A 43 8.92 29.17 11.33
CA ALA A 43 9.72 28.28 12.14
C ALA A 43 8.84 27.08 12.50
N ALA A 44 9.30 25.88 12.17
CA ALA A 44 8.84 24.67 12.84
C ALA A 44 8.88 24.93 14.36
N PRO A 45 7.86 24.51 15.13
CA PRO A 45 7.90 24.69 16.57
C PRO A 45 9.15 23.99 17.11
N SER A 46 10.15 24.78 17.52
CA SER A 46 11.29 24.25 18.26
C SER A 46 10.75 23.80 19.61
N LEU A 47 10.69 22.49 19.82
CA LEU A 47 10.46 21.91 21.14
C LEU A 47 11.52 22.47 22.08
N GLY A 48 11.11 23.31 23.03
CA GLY A 48 12.01 23.97 23.96
C GLY A 48 12.80 22.94 24.80
N PRO A 49 14.03 23.28 25.22
CA PRO A 49 14.84 22.40 26.03
C PRO A 49 14.29 22.40 27.46
N GLY A 50 13.82 21.24 27.91
CA GLY A 50 13.46 21.01 29.30
C GLY A 50 12.02 20.59 29.51
N LYS A 51 11.74 19.31 29.26
CA LYS A 51 10.76 18.51 30.03
C LYS A 51 10.80 16.99 29.78
N TYR A 52 11.90 16.47 29.25
CA TYR A 52 12.16 15.03 29.17
C TYR A 52 13.47 14.72 29.91
N ALA A 53 13.47 14.99 31.21
CA ALA A 53 14.43 14.43 32.15
C ALA A 53 13.66 13.42 33.00
N GLY A 54 13.52 12.21 32.46
CA GLY A 54 12.81 11.11 33.08
C GLY A 54 12.64 10.02 32.04
N ASP A 55 13.38 8.92 32.23
CA ASP A 55 13.32 7.64 31.51
C ASP A 55 12.70 7.70 30.12
N ASP A 56 13.54 7.82 29.08
CA ASP A 56 13.11 7.73 27.69
C ASP A 56 12.21 6.48 27.54
N PRO A 57 10.91 6.63 27.24
CA PRO A 57 10.10 5.48 26.89
C PRO A 57 10.74 4.87 25.65
N VAL A 58 11.19 3.62 25.75
CA VAL A 58 11.79 2.88 24.63
C VAL A 58 10.87 3.04 23.43
N ARG A 59 11.30 3.81 22.43
CA ARG A 59 10.49 4.08 21.25
C ARG A 59 10.23 2.74 20.57
N PRO A 60 8.97 2.37 20.30
CA PRO A 60 8.67 1.18 19.52
C PRO A 60 9.47 1.23 18.22
N THR A 61 10.12 0.13 17.86
CA THR A 61 10.87 0.01 16.61
C THR A 61 10.25 -1.10 15.77
N LEU A 62 10.32 -0.95 14.46
CA LEU A 62 9.86 -2.00 13.56
C LEU A 62 10.78 -3.23 13.65
N PRO A 63 10.26 -4.44 13.43
CA PRO A 63 11.09 -5.62 13.28
C PRO A 63 12.16 -5.41 12.21
N ALA A 64 13.36 -5.91 12.46
CA ALA A 64 14.42 -5.90 11.45
C ALA A 64 13.96 -6.63 10.18
N THR A 65 14.41 -6.15 9.03
CA THR A 65 14.19 -6.82 7.75
C THR A 65 14.70 -8.25 7.77
N ARG A 66 13.97 -9.16 7.14
CA ARG A 66 14.31 -10.59 7.12
C ARG A 66 14.45 -11.08 5.68
N GLY A 67 15.45 -11.94 5.47
CA GLY A 67 15.61 -12.67 4.21
C GLY A 67 16.00 -11.78 3.01
N PRO A 68 15.92 -12.34 1.80
CA PRO A 68 16.29 -11.65 0.58
C PRO A 68 15.25 -10.59 0.17
N VAL A 69 15.66 -9.70 -0.74
CA VAL A 69 14.80 -8.67 -1.32
C VAL A 69 14.15 -9.21 -2.59
N LEU A 70 12.84 -9.02 -2.73
CA LEU A 70 12.09 -9.32 -3.94
C LEU A 70 12.11 -8.08 -4.84
N HIS A 71 12.72 -8.19 -6.02
CA HIS A 71 12.67 -7.14 -7.05
C HIS A 71 11.42 -7.35 -7.91
N MET A 72 10.61 -6.31 -8.02
CA MET A 72 9.37 -6.33 -8.79
C MET A 72 9.60 -5.61 -10.12
N ASP A 73 9.57 -6.37 -11.21
CA ASP A 73 9.83 -5.87 -12.57
C ASP A 73 8.50 -5.64 -13.31
N ASN A 74 7.72 -4.66 -12.83
CA ASN A 74 6.46 -4.25 -13.45
C ASN A 74 6.57 -2.85 -14.09
N LYS A 75 5.43 -2.28 -14.51
CA LYS A 75 5.34 -0.90 -15.04
C LYS A 75 6.10 0.13 -14.18
N TYR A 76 6.13 -0.10 -12.87
CA TYR A 76 7.01 0.58 -11.92
C TYR A 76 7.86 -0.46 -11.22
N THR A 77 9.16 -0.24 -11.19
CA THR A 77 10.13 -1.09 -10.52
C THR A 77 10.24 -0.68 -9.05
N TYR A 78 10.15 -1.66 -8.17
CA TYR A 78 10.22 -1.47 -6.72
C TYR A 78 10.71 -2.75 -6.06
N THR A 79 11.20 -2.63 -4.83
CA THR A 79 11.62 -3.77 -4.02
C THR A 79 10.68 -4.00 -2.86
N VAL A 80 10.51 -5.26 -2.50
CA VAL A 80 9.71 -5.69 -1.35
C VAL A 80 10.57 -6.58 -0.45
N GLN A 81 10.45 -6.40 0.85
CA GLN A 81 11.10 -7.27 1.83
C GLN A 81 10.14 -7.57 2.98
N VAL A 82 10.17 -8.80 3.49
CA VAL A 82 9.35 -9.24 4.62
C VAL A 82 10.01 -8.77 5.93
N LEU A 83 9.23 -8.11 6.78
CA LEU A 83 9.65 -7.72 8.14
C LEU A 83 9.07 -8.64 9.19
N ASP A 84 7.80 -9.01 9.01
CA ASP A 84 7.10 -9.90 9.93
C ASP A 84 6.00 -10.67 9.21
N ALA A 85 5.69 -11.85 9.73
CA ALA A 85 4.66 -12.73 9.20
C ALA A 85 3.95 -13.44 10.35
N MET A 86 2.62 -13.38 10.38
CA MET A 86 1.82 -14.05 11.40
C MET A 86 0.51 -14.58 10.84
N THR A 87 0.03 -15.69 11.39
CA THR A 87 -1.36 -16.14 11.19
C THR A 87 -2.25 -15.45 12.22
N THR A 88 -3.39 -14.90 11.81
CA THR A 88 -4.33 -14.20 12.70
C THR A 88 -5.78 -14.37 12.24
N LEU A 89 -6.70 -14.22 13.18
CA LEU A 89 -8.15 -14.09 12.90
C LEU A 89 -8.59 -12.63 12.82
N SER A 90 -7.71 -11.68 13.15
CA SER A 90 -8.00 -10.25 13.15
C SER A 90 -7.54 -9.63 11.83
N MET A 91 -8.48 -9.46 10.89
CA MET A 91 -8.27 -8.72 9.65
C MET A 91 -9.26 -7.55 9.56
N PRO A 92 -8.93 -6.48 8.83
CA PRO A 92 -9.86 -5.37 8.61
C PRO A 92 -11.16 -5.85 7.97
N GLY A 93 -12.30 -5.44 8.52
CA GLY A 93 -13.62 -5.83 8.03
C GLY A 93 -14.17 -7.06 8.77
N GLU A 94 -14.45 -8.12 8.02
CA GLU A 94 -15.03 -9.35 8.54
C GLU A 94 -13.95 -10.38 8.92
N PRO A 95 -14.18 -11.21 9.95
CA PRO A 95 -13.25 -12.27 10.30
C PRO A 95 -13.13 -13.31 9.17
N PRO A 96 -12.02 -14.08 9.11
CA PRO A 96 -11.87 -15.17 8.16
C PRO A 96 -13.06 -16.15 8.22
N PRO A 97 -13.56 -16.62 7.06
CA PRO A 97 -14.56 -17.69 7.01
C PRO A 97 -14.10 -18.96 7.75
N ALA A 98 -15.06 -19.77 8.20
CA ALA A 98 -14.76 -21.02 8.89
C ALA A 98 -13.84 -21.94 8.06
N GLY A 99 -12.83 -22.51 8.71
CA GLY A 99 -11.81 -23.34 8.06
C GLY A 99 -10.66 -22.56 7.41
N THR A 100 -10.64 -21.23 7.56
CA THR A 100 -9.56 -20.36 7.07
C THR A 100 -8.99 -19.48 8.17
N THR A 101 -7.74 -19.05 7.99
CA THR A 101 -7.06 -18.03 8.79
C THR A 101 -6.40 -17.01 7.87
N ALA A 102 -6.08 -15.81 8.36
CA ALA A 102 -5.35 -14.83 7.58
C ALA A 102 -3.84 -14.95 7.86
N LEU A 103 -3.04 -15.17 6.82
CA LEU A 103 -1.59 -14.97 6.90
C LEU A 103 -1.28 -13.51 6.59
N ALA A 104 -1.00 -12.74 7.63
CA ALA A 104 -0.67 -11.32 7.57
C ALA A 104 0.85 -11.13 7.46
N LEU A 105 1.26 -10.26 6.54
CA LEU A 105 2.64 -9.85 6.30
C LEU A 105 2.79 -8.35 6.57
N LEU A 106 3.88 -8.00 7.26
CA LEU A 106 4.40 -6.64 7.27
C LEU A 106 5.53 -6.54 6.24
N LEU A 107 5.37 -5.67 5.26
CA LEU A 107 6.28 -5.52 4.14
C LEU A 107 6.94 -4.14 4.18
N ARG A 108 8.23 -4.11 3.86
CA ARG A 108 9.02 -2.91 3.55
C ARG A 108 9.10 -2.76 2.05
N VAL A 109 8.85 -1.55 1.59
CA VAL A 109 8.73 -1.22 0.16
C VAL A 109 9.55 0.02 -0.16
N GLU A 110 10.33 -0.07 -1.22
CA GLU A 110 11.17 1.02 -1.73
C GLU A 110 11.08 1.10 -3.25
N ALA A 111 11.25 2.29 -3.79
CA ALA A 111 11.43 2.46 -5.22
C ALA A 111 12.73 1.82 -5.69
N ASP A 112 12.72 1.26 -6.91
CA ASP A 112 13.91 0.73 -7.56
C ASP A 112 14.01 1.32 -8.96
N PRO A 113 15.04 2.12 -9.32
CA PRO A 113 16.07 2.64 -8.43
C PRO A 113 15.48 3.62 -7.39
N PRO A 114 16.14 3.79 -6.22
CA PRO A 114 15.60 4.53 -5.08
C PRO A 114 15.40 6.02 -5.37
N ASN A 115 16.13 6.59 -6.33
CA ASN A 115 16.10 8.01 -6.64
C ASN A 115 14.90 8.48 -7.48
N ARG A 116 13.80 7.72 -7.51
CA ARG A 116 12.60 8.02 -8.30
C ARG A 116 11.35 8.04 -7.45
N ARG A 117 10.41 8.91 -7.85
CA ARG A 117 9.04 8.86 -7.33
C ARG A 117 8.27 7.83 -8.13
N ILE A 118 7.57 6.93 -7.44
CA ILE A 118 6.73 5.93 -8.08
C ILE A 118 5.30 6.04 -7.55
N SER A 119 4.33 5.84 -8.43
CA SER A 119 2.96 5.61 -8.00
C SER A 119 2.93 4.35 -7.13
N PRO A 120 2.09 4.30 -6.08
CA PRO A 120 1.96 3.17 -5.18
C PRO A 120 1.72 1.93 -6.02
N PRO A 121 2.63 0.93 -5.95
CA PRO A 121 2.50 -0.22 -6.81
C PRO A 121 1.24 -1.01 -6.43
N ILE A 122 0.53 -1.48 -7.45
CA ILE A 122 -0.49 -2.52 -7.26
C ILE A 122 0.29 -3.79 -6.91
N GLN A 123 0.07 -4.31 -5.71
CA GLN A 123 0.74 -5.50 -5.22
C GLN A 123 0.16 -6.73 -5.92
N TYR A 124 0.74 -7.13 -7.05
CA TYR A 124 0.53 -8.46 -7.63
C TYR A 124 1.42 -9.47 -6.90
N LEU A 125 1.23 -9.55 -5.59
CA LEU A 125 1.97 -10.45 -4.72
C LEU A 125 1.03 -11.55 -4.26
N GLY A 126 1.57 -12.74 -4.01
CA GLY A 126 0.79 -13.87 -3.50
C GLY A 126 1.68 -14.79 -2.69
N ILE A 127 1.06 -15.57 -1.82
CA ILE A 127 1.78 -16.53 -0.98
C ILE A 127 1.74 -17.90 -1.66
N ASP A 128 2.91 -18.48 -1.89
CA ASP A 128 3.10 -19.85 -2.37
C ASP A 128 3.52 -20.74 -1.20
N TYR A 129 2.90 -21.92 -1.07
CA TYR A 129 3.20 -22.89 -0.03
C TYR A 129 2.80 -24.30 -0.51
N PRO A 130 3.36 -25.38 0.09
CA PRO A 130 3.21 -26.74 -0.44
C PRO A 130 1.78 -27.20 -0.72
N SER A 131 0.83 -26.93 0.17
CA SER A 131 -0.58 -27.35 0.02
C SER A 131 -1.46 -26.35 -0.75
N ARG A 132 -0.88 -25.26 -1.26
CA ARG A 132 -1.67 -24.13 -1.80
C ARG A 132 -2.65 -24.54 -2.88
N GLU A 133 -2.21 -25.33 -3.86
CA GLU A 133 -3.06 -25.71 -4.99
C GLU A 133 -4.29 -26.52 -4.56
N GLU A 134 -4.14 -27.36 -3.52
CA GLU A 134 -5.22 -28.16 -2.95
C GLU A 134 -6.14 -27.33 -2.05
N ASP A 135 -5.58 -26.31 -1.39
CA ASP A 135 -6.31 -25.39 -0.51
C ASP A 135 -7.09 -24.30 -1.28
N LEU A 136 -6.86 -24.12 -2.59
CA LEU A 136 -7.57 -23.13 -3.39
C LEU A 136 -9.08 -23.34 -3.29
N SER A 137 -9.80 -22.26 -2.99
CA SER A 137 -11.25 -22.25 -2.86
C SER A 137 -11.82 -20.88 -3.20
N GLN A 138 -13.14 -20.72 -3.09
CA GLN A 138 -13.78 -19.41 -3.24
C GLN A 138 -13.30 -18.36 -2.21
N TYR A 139 -12.66 -18.79 -1.12
CA TYR A 139 -12.16 -17.90 -0.06
C TYR A 139 -10.64 -17.73 -0.09
N ILE A 140 -9.90 -18.71 -0.61
CA ILE A 140 -8.43 -18.70 -0.63
C ILE A 140 -7.97 -18.22 -2.01
N GLY A 141 -7.65 -16.93 -2.08
CA GLY A 141 -7.23 -16.25 -3.30
C GLY A 141 -5.77 -16.51 -3.70
N THR A 142 -5.42 -16.04 -4.90
CA THR A 142 -4.06 -16.16 -5.45
C THR A 142 -3.18 -14.94 -5.18
N VAL A 143 -3.78 -13.85 -4.72
CA VAL A 143 -3.13 -12.55 -4.53
C VAL A 143 -3.35 -12.10 -3.08
N LEU A 144 -2.38 -11.36 -2.53
CA LEU A 144 -2.53 -10.65 -1.27
C LEU A 144 -3.66 -9.62 -1.36
N GLU A 145 -4.45 -9.58 -0.30
CA GLU A 145 -5.46 -8.58 0.00
C GLU A 145 -4.89 -7.51 0.94
N GLY A 146 -5.63 -6.40 1.07
CA GLY A 146 -5.21 -5.27 1.90
C GLY A 146 -4.65 -4.11 1.10
N ARG A 147 -5.50 -3.54 0.23
CA ARG A 147 -5.27 -2.29 -0.54
C ARG A 147 -4.94 -1.04 0.30
N LYS A 148 -4.52 -1.17 1.57
CA LYS A 148 -4.17 -0.04 2.41
C LYS A 148 -2.97 0.70 1.82
N SER A 149 -3.04 2.03 1.93
CA SER A 149 -2.03 2.97 1.52
C SER A 149 -0.66 2.65 2.14
N TYR A 150 0.41 3.07 1.47
CA TYR A 150 1.77 2.88 1.96
C TYR A 150 2.05 3.86 3.10
N LEU A 151 2.56 3.36 4.23
CA LEU A 151 2.77 4.15 5.43
C LEU A 151 4.26 4.46 5.61
N THR A 152 4.57 5.62 6.16
CA THR A 152 5.90 5.84 6.74
C THR A 152 6.05 5.07 8.05
N GLU A 153 7.28 4.97 8.57
CA GLU A 153 7.53 4.31 9.85
C GLU A 153 6.73 4.92 11.00
N ASP A 154 6.74 6.26 11.12
CA ASP A 154 6.01 6.95 12.17
C ASP A 154 4.50 6.73 12.06
N GLN A 155 3.94 6.72 10.84
CA GLN A 155 2.52 6.43 10.62
C GLN A 155 2.17 4.99 11.01
N LEU A 156 3.04 4.02 10.69
CA LEU A 156 2.81 2.62 11.02
C LEU A 156 2.89 2.36 12.54
N LEU A 157 3.78 3.06 13.24
CA LEU A 157 4.01 2.88 14.67
C LEU A 157 3.04 3.69 15.55
N PHE A 158 2.65 4.89 15.11
CA PHE A 158 1.93 5.85 15.94
C PHE A 158 0.61 6.34 15.34
N GLY A 159 0.34 6.07 14.05
CA GLY A 159 -0.82 6.61 13.34
C GLY A 159 -2.14 5.92 13.63
N GLY A 160 -2.14 4.73 14.24
CA GLY A 160 -3.35 3.95 14.52
C GLY A 160 -3.99 3.34 13.27
N GLU A 161 -5.23 2.84 13.40
CA GLU A 161 -5.92 2.13 12.30
C GLU A 161 -6.37 3.05 11.15
N ASP A 162 -6.55 4.34 11.47
CA ASP A 162 -7.03 5.41 10.59
C ASP A 162 -5.89 6.17 9.89
N ALA A 163 -4.64 5.74 10.06
CA ALA A 163 -3.50 6.40 9.41
C ALA A 163 -3.67 6.44 7.89
N GLU A 164 -3.83 7.65 7.35
CA GLU A 164 -3.86 7.88 5.91
C GLU A 164 -2.44 7.71 5.36
N GLY A 165 -2.21 6.64 4.59
CA GLY A 165 -0.94 6.46 3.91
C GLY A 165 -0.81 7.33 2.66
N VAL A 166 0.26 7.11 1.91
CA VAL A 166 0.61 7.95 0.77
C VAL A 166 0.15 7.35 -0.56
N ASP A 167 -0.27 8.23 -1.47
CA ASP A 167 -0.65 7.90 -2.83
C ASP A 167 0.51 8.08 -3.84
N VAL A 168 1.71 8.44 -3.37
CA VAL A 168 2.94 8.50 -4.16
C VAL A 168 4.12 8.18 -3.24
N LEU A 169 4.95 7.22 -3.64
CA LEU A 169 6.19 6.92 -2.92
C LEU A 169 7.26 7.94 -3.33
N ALA A 170 7.80 8.67 -2.35
CA ALA A 170 8.87 9.62 -2.57
C ALA A 170 10.20 8.90 -2.85
N ALA A 171 11.09 9.60 -3.56
CA ALA A 171 12.43 9.11 -3.84
C ALA A 171 13.25 9.01 -2.54
N ASN A 172 14.05 7.95 -2.43
CA ASN A 172 14.92 7.63 -1.30
C ASN A 172 14.17 7.50 0.03
N THR A 173 12.89 7.13 -0.02
CA THR A 173 12.05 6.95 1.16
C THR A 173 11.61 5.50 1.27
N VAL A 174 11.73 4.96 2.48
CA VAL A 174 11.21 3.64 2.84
C VAL A 174 9.76 3.77 3.25
N TYR A 175 8.92 2.90 2.71
CA TYR A 175 7.54 2.78 3.11
C TYR A 175 7.23 1.37 3.59
N TYR A 176 6.09 1.23 4.25
CA TYR A 176 5.63 -0.02 4.81
C TYR A 176 4.18 -0.25 4.46
N THR A 177 3.80 -1.52 4.33
CA THR A 177 2.41 -1.90 4.07
C THR A 177 2.11 -3.21 4.78
N ARG A 178 0.85 -3.36 5.20
CA ARG A 178 0.31 -4.60 5.76
C ARG A 178 -0.56 -5.24 4.69
N ALA A 179 -0.28 -6.48 4.39
CA ALA A 179 -1.01 -7.27 3.42
C ALA A 179 -1.35 -8.64 4.01
N TRP A 180 -2.40 -9.28 3.53
CA TRP A 180 -2.81 -10.60 4.03
C TRP A 180 -3.32 -11.49 2.93
N GLN A 181 -3.31 -12.79 3.13
CA GLN A 181 -4.02 -13.74 2.28
C GLN A 181 -4.72 -14.75 3.18
N LEU A 182 -5.97 -15.08 2.87
CA LEU A 182 -6.62 -16.20 3.51
C LEU A 182 -5.92 -17.50 3.11
N VAL A 183 -5.66 -18.34 4.09
CA VAL A 183 -5.07 -19.68 3.94
C VAL A 183 -5.92 -20.68 4.73
N SER A 184 -5.83 -21.95 4.37
CA SER A 184 -6.48 -23.03 5.12
C SER A 184 -5.90 -23.09 6.53
N GLU A 185 -6.73 -23.29 7.56
CA GLU A 185 -6.26 -23.53 8.94
C GLU A 185 -5.37 -24.77 9.04
N LYS A 186 -5.45 -25.67 8.06
CA LYS A 186 -4.68 -26.90 7.97
C LYS A 186 -3.46 -26.79 7.05
N ALA A 187 -3.24 -25.63 6.43
CA ALA A 187 -2.14 -25.43 5.49
C ALA A 187 -0.80 -25.65 6.19
N ASP A 188 0.10 -26.41 5.55
CA ASP A 188 1.50 -26.44 5.96
C ASP A 188 2.22 -25.22 5.38
N LEU A 189 2.46 -24.23 6.24
CA LEU A 189 3.14 -23.00 5.86
C LEU A 189 4.68 -23.11 5.95
N LYS A 190 5.22 -24.29 6.26
CA LYS A 190 6.69 -24.49 6.23
C LYS A 190 7.20 -24.34 4.80
N GLY A 191 8.18 -23.45 4.64
CA GLY A 191 8.73 -23.14 3.32
C GLY A 191 7.86 -22.18 2.48
N ALA A 192 6.86 -21.54 3.09
CA ALA A 192 6.06 -20.54 2.41
C ALA A 192 6.93 -19.39 1.84
N SER A 193 6.55 -18.92 0.67
CA SER A 193 7.27 -17.91 -0.11
C SER A 193 6.33 -16.79 -0.53
N LEU A 194 6.84 -15.56 -0.50
CA LEU A 194 6.20 -14.40 -1.09
C LEU A 194 6.63 -14.32 -2.55
N CYS A 195 5.67 -14.37 -3.46
CA CYS A 195 5.91 -14.43 -4.89
C CYS A 195 5.24 -13.28 -5.62
N GLU A 196 5.89 -12.80 -6.67
CA GLU A 196 5.22 -12.07 -7.73
C GLU A 196 4.23 -13.01 -8.45
N VAL A 197 2.97 -12.61 -8.49
CA VAL A 197 1.90 -13.30 -9.22
C VAL A 197 2.05 -12.95 -10.69
N ALA A 198 2.86 -13.73 -11.40
CA ALA A 198 3.11 -13.52 -12.81
C ALA A 198 1.88 -13.85 -13.68
N VAL A 199 1.55 -12.94 -14.58
CA VAL A 199 0.62 -13.18 -15.72
C VAL A 199 1.24 -14.15 -16.75
N ALA A 200 2.55 -14.43 -16.68
CA ALA A 200 3.32 -15.14 -17.71
C ALA A 200 4.29 -16.23 -17.20
N GLY A 201 4.05 -16.83 -16.03
CA GLY A 201 4.65 -18.12 -15.65
C GLY A 201 6.08 -18.13 -15.05
N ARG A 202 6.73 -16.97 -14.86
CA ARG A 202 7.96 -16.90 -14.03
C ARG A 202 7.60 -16.45 -12.61
N LYS A 203 7.57 -17.39 -11.66
CA LYS A 203 7.37 -17.08 -10.24
C LYS A 203 8.70 -16.52 -9.68
N ASN A 204 8.80 -15.19 -9.54
CA ASN A 204 9.86 -14.58 -8.76
C ASN A 204 9.45 -14.63 -7.29
N CYS A 205 10.22 -15.29 -6.43
CA CYS A 205 9.83 -15.58 -5.06
C CYS A 205 10.96 -15.37 -4.06
N ILE A 206 10.60 -14.95 -2.86
CA ILE A 206 11.48 -14.93 -1.68
C ILE A 206 10.85 -15.73 -0.53
N PRO A 207 11.64 -16.40 0.32
CA PRO A 207 11.10 -17.06 1.51
C PRO A 207 10.51 -16.02 2.47
N ILE A 208 9.35 -16.35 3.07
CA ILE A 208 8.73 -15.50 4.11
C ILE A 208 9.49 -15.62 5.43
N GLY A 209 10.12 -16.78 5.67
CA GLY A 209 10.81 -17.08 6.92
C GLY A 209 9.86 -17.63 7.99
N ALA A 210 10.19 -17.40 9.26
CA ALA A 210 9.39 -17.88 10.38
C ALA A 210 8.04 -17.15 10.45
N ILE A 211 6.95 -17.91 10.50
CA ILE A 211 5.59 -17.42 10.66
C ILE A 211 5.16 -17.72 12.10
N ARG A 212 4.75 -16.68 12.84
CA ARG A 212 4.29 -16.82 14.22
C ARG A 212 2.77 -16.93 14.29
N ALA A 213 2.27 -17.53 15.37
CA ALA A 213 0.87 -17.38 15.74
C ALA A 213 0.64 -15.95 16.28
N GLY A 214 -0.45 -15.31 15.87
CA GLY A 214 -0.88 -13.99 16.29
C GLY A 214 -2.26 -14.01 16.93
#